data_AF-A0A9N9LTD6-F1
#
_entry.id   AF-A0A9N9LTD6-F1
#
_cell.length_a   1.000
_cell.length_b   1.000
_cell.length_c   1.000
_cell.angle_alpha   90.00
_cell.angle_beta   90.00
_cell.angle_gamma   90.00
#
_symmetry.space_group_name_H-M   'P 1'
#
loop_
_entity.id
_entity.type
_entity.pdbx_description
1 polymer ?
#
loop_
_entity_poly.entity_id
_entity_poly.type
_entity_poly.pdbx_seq_one_letter_code
_entity_poly.pdbx_strand_id
1 'polypeptide(L)'
;MEYESDTHQTFIIAKVNQRYRGLAAIHTTEHFSVEDLIDIRLYLMKTFQNARNHPPLLAELTWASNQPTTFWDTKRDIKAKPEFPYIHTCLYIAVAASHPRSKVTSLPLNVVFDTLERELGIIVVDITDLSRPRCAFLRYGHMKMLDTVEFDISFNP
;
A
#
# COMPACT_ATOMS: atom_id res chain seq x y z
N MET A 1 -1.73 -29.64 2.26
CA MET A 1 -2.20 -28.52 3.09
C MET A 1 -2.58 -27.45 2.09
N GLU A 2 -3.85 -27.45 1.70
CA GLU A 2 -4.39 -26.55 0.67
C GLU A 2 -4.39 -25.14 1.26
N TYR A 3 -3.63 -24.23 0.66
CA TYR A 3 -3.71 -22.82 1.01
C TYR A 3 -5.01 -22.29 0.39
N GLU A 4 -5.98 -22.04 1.26
CA GLU A 4 -7.25 -21.41 0.92
C GLU A 4 -7.03 -20.03 0.30
N SER A 5 -8.00 -19.70 -0.56
CA SER A 5 -8.08 -18.55 -1.42
C SER A 5 -8.16 -17.23 -0.64
N ASP A 6 -7.03 -16.67 -0.25
CA ASP A 6 -7.04 -15.34 0.38
C ASP A 6 -6.92 -14.27 -0.72
N THR A 7 -7.98 -13.47 -0.90
CA THR A 7 -7.91 -12.20 -1.63
C THR A 7 -7.03 -11.23 -0.83
N HIS A 8 -6.41 -10.24 -1.48
CA HIS A 8 -5.47 -9.34 -0.80
C HIS A 8 -5.72 -7.88 -1.09
N GLN A 9 -5.36 -7.04 -0.12
CA GLN A 9 -5.42 -5.59 -0.27
C GLN A 9 -4.11 -4.95 0.14
N THR A 10 -3.71 -3.95 -0.64
CA THR A 10 -2.48 -3.20 -0.38
C THR A 10 -2.82 -1.73 -0.26
N PHE A 11 -2.41 -1.13 0.85
CA PHE A 11 -2.63 0.26 1.20
C PHE A 11 -1.30 1.00 1.23
N ILE A 12 -1.28 2.18 0.61
CA ILE A 12 -0.23 3.18 0.82
C ILE A 12 -0.81 4.28 1.69
N ILE A 13 -0.15 4.54 2.82
CA ILE A 13 -0.57 5.53 3.80
C ILE A 13 0.55 6.53 4.09
N ALA A 14 0.19 7.70 4.60
CA ALA A 14 1.14 8.62 5.23
C ALA A 14 0.46 9.43 6.34
N LYS A 15 1.28 9.96 7.26
CA LYS A 15 0.85 10.94 8.26
C LYS A 15 0.83 12.33 7.62
N VAL A 16 -0.37 12.76 7.22
CA VAL A 16 -0.64 14.07 6.61
C VAL A 16 -1.37 14.94 7.64
N ASN A 17 -0.85 16.14 7.94
CA ASN A 17 -1.43 17.05 8.95
C ASN A 17 -1.74 16.34 10.28
N GLN A 18 -0.75 15.59 10.80
CA GLN A 18 -0.82 14.81 12.04
C GLN A 18 -1.78 13.61 12.06
N ARG A 19 -2.45 13.29 10.96
CA ARG A 19 -3.37 12.14 10.86
C ARG A 19 -2.90 11.17 9.79
N TYR A 20 -3.01 9.87 10.06
CA TYR A 20 -2.80 8.86 9.03
C TYR A 20 -3.93 8.92 7.99
N ARG A 21 -3.56 9.01 6.72
CA ARG A 21 -4.47 9.05 5.58
C ARG A 21 -4.07 7.96 4.58
N GLY A 22 -5.06 7.28 4.01
CA GLY A 22 -4.87 6.47 2.82
C GLY A 22 -4.56 7.40 1.64
N LEU A 23 -3.60 7.00 0.81
CA LEU A 23 -3.17 7.73 -0.39
C LEU A 23 -3.45 6.91 -1.65
N ALA A 24 -3.23 5.61 -1.58
CA ALA A 24 -3.64 4.67 -2.60
C ALA A 24 -4.03 3.35 -1.95
N ALA A 25 -4.97 2.64 -2.56
CA ALA A 25 -5.35 1.31 -2.13
C ALA A 25 -5.80 0.49 -3.33
N ILE A 26 -5.53 -0.80 -3.29
CA ILE A 26 -5.95 -1.76 -4.30
C ILE A 26 -6.48 -3.04 -3.66
N HIS A 27 -7.32 -3.74 -4.41
CA HIS A 27 -7.80 -5.08 -4.15
C HIS A 27 -7.31 -5.98 -5.29
N THR A 28 -6.57 -7.05 -4.96
CA THR A 28 -6.20 -8.12 -5.89
C THR A 28 -7.20 -9.28 -5.76
N THR A 29 -7.89 -9.57 -6.88
CA THR A 29 -8.99 -10.56 -6.92
C THR A 29 -8.52 -11.99 -7.22
N GLU A 30 -7.21 -12.18 -7.36
CA GLU A 30 -6.59 -13.46 -7.72
C GLU A 30 -5.84 -14.04 -6.53
N HIS A 31 -5.55 -15.34 -6.58
CA HIS A 31 -4.80 -16.04 -5.54
C HIS A 31 -3.34 -15.58 -5.59
N PHE A 32 -2.95 -14.75 -4.63
CA PHE A 32 -1.56 -14.35 -4.44
C PHE A 32 -0.92 -15.33 -3.47
N SER A 33 0.20 -15.92 -3.89
CA SER A 33 1.05 -16.70 -2.98
C SER A 33 1.69 -15.79 -1.95
N VAL A 34 2.22 -16.36 -0.86
CA VAL A 34 2.97 -15.59 0.14
C VAL A 34 4.19 -14.93 -0.50
N GLU A 35 4.81 -15.61 -1.48
CA GLU A 35 5.91 -15.12 -2.28
C GLU A 35 5.52 -13.86 -3.08
N ASP A 36 4.35 -13.85 -3.73
CA ASP A 36 3.85 -12.69 -4.47
C ASP A 36 3.71 -11.46 -3.54
N LEU A 37 3.20 -11.66 -2.33
CA LEU A 37 3.00 -10.60 -1.34
C LEU A 37 4.33 -10.05 -0.83
N ILE A 38 5.32 -10.93 -0.62
CA ILE A 38 6.69 -10.55 -0.27
C ILE A 38 7.31 -9.73 -1.41
N ASP A 39 7.14 -10.16 -2.66
CA ASP A 39 7.69 -9.46 -3.83
C ASP A 39 7.07 -8.08 -4.01
N ILE A 40 5.74 -7.96 -3.89
CA ILE A 40 5.06 -6.65 -3.90
C ILE A 40 5.63 -5.75 -2.84
N ARG A 41 5.76 -6.25 -1.60
CA ARG A 41 6.31 -5.48 -0.48
C ARG A 41 7.74 -5.02 -0.80
N LEU A 42 8.61 -5.93 -1.21
CA LEU A 42 10.01 -5.62 -1.51
C LEU A 42 10.12 -4.62 -2.65
N TYR A 43 9.28 -4.74 -3.67
CA TYR A 43 9.21 -3.80 -4.78
C TYR A 43 8.83 -2.41 -4.28
N LEU A 44 7.71 -2.29 -3.55
CA LEU A 44 7.24 -1.00 -3.01
C LEU A 44 8.29 -0.34 -2.13
N MET A 45 8.91 -1.10 -1.22
CA MET A 45 9.96 -0.59 -0.34
C MET A 45 11.15 -0.05 -1.14
N LYS A 46 11.64 -0.80 -2.13
CA LYS A 46 12.71 -0.36 -3.03
C LYS A 46 12.32 0.85 -3.85
N THR A 47 11.08 0.89 -4.36
CA THR A 47 10.57 2.02 -5.15
C THR A 47 10.52 3.29 -4.31
N PHE A 48 9.95 3.24 -3.10
CA PHE A 48 9.80 4.43 -2.27
C PHE A 48 11.10 4.88 -1.60
N GLN A 49 12.02 3.96 -1.28
CA GLN A 49 13.37 4.30 -0.76
C GLN A 49 14.30 4.88 -1.83
N ASN A 50 14.00 4.67 -3.11
CA ASN A 50 14.84 5.16 -4.19
C ASN A 50 14.71 6.68 -4.32
N ALA A 51 15.80 7.40 -4.04
CA ALA A 51 15.86 8.85 -4.12
C ALA A 51 15.39 9.46 -5.45
N ARG A 52 15.47 8.72 -6.57
CA ARG A 52 14.96 9.17 -7.87
C ARG A 52 13.45 9.32 -7.91
N ASN A 53 12.74 8.57 -7.07
CA ASN A 53 11.28 8.62 -6.96
C ASN A 53 10.82 9.64 -5.90
N HIS A 54 11.73 10.20 -5.09
CA HIS A 54 11.36 11.15 -4.04
C HIS A 54 10.71 12.43 -4.57
N PRO A 55 11.19 13.10 -5.64
CA PRO A 55 10.58 14.35 -6.10
C PRO A 55 9.06 14.24 -6.41
N PRO A 56 8.59 13.27 -7.21
CA PRO A 56 7.14 13.12 -7.44
C PRO A 56 6.38 12.66 -6.18
N LEU A 57 6.96 11.80 -5.33
CA LEU A 57 6.32 11.41 -4.07
C LEU A 57 6.15 12.61 -3.12
N LEU A 58 7.17 13.45 -2.98
CA LEU A 58 7.13 14.66 -2.17
C LEU A 58 6.11 15.67 -2.71
N ALA A 59 5.99 15.80 -4.04
CA ALA A 59 4.99 16.67 -4.65
C ALA A 59 3.56 16.23 -4.25
N GLU A 60 3.27 14.93 -4.32
CA GLU A 60 1.98 14.37 -3.92
C GLU A 60 1.72 14.48 -2.40
N LEU A 61 2.73 14.22 -1.56
CA LEU A 61 2.62 14.38 -0.10
C LEU A 61 2.44 15.85 0.31
N THR A 62 3.10 16.78 -0.39
CA THR A 62 2.93 18.22 -0.18
C THR A 62 1.54 18.65 -0.59
N TRP A 63 1.06 18.20 -1.75
CA TRP A 63 -0.31 18.45 -2.19
C TRP A 63 -1.34 17.90 -1.21
N ALA A 64 -1.13 16.69 -0.69
CA ALA A 64 -1.97 16.08 0.35
C ALA A 64 -2.08 16.99 1.59
N SER A 65 -0.95 17.54 2.04
CA SER A 65 -0.88 18.40 3.23
C SER A 65 -1.62 19.72 3.04
N ASN A 66 -1.79 20.16 1.79
CA ASN A 66 -2.54 21.37 1.46
C ASN A 66 -4.04 21.12 1.27
N GLN A 67 -4.51 19.87 1.32
CA GLN A 67 -5.93 19.56 1.14
C GLN A 67 -6.75 19.86 2.40
N PRO A 68 -7.95 20.45 2.26
CA PRO A 68 -8.84 20.71 3.39
C PRO A 68 -9.38 19.41 4.01
N THR A 69 -9.84 19.45 5.25
CA THR A 69 -10.46 18.28 5.91
C THR A 69 -11.62 17.69 5.09
N THR A 70 -12.43 18.56 4.47
CA THR A 70 -13.55 18.17 3.61
C THR A 70 -13.11 17.32 2.41
N PHE A 71 -11.90 17.56 1.88
CA PHE A 71 -11.33 16.69 0.86
C PHE A 71 -11.24 15.27 1.43
N TRP A 72 -10.61 15.05 2.58
CA TRP A 72 -10.44 13.70 3.13
C TRP A 72 -11.76 12.98 3.47
N ASP A 73 -12.78 13.73 3.88
CA ASP A 73 -14.06 13.15 4.33
C ASP A 73 -15.05 12.88 3.17
N THR A 74 -14.78 13.43 1.98
CA THR A 74 -15.64 13.24 0.80
C THR A 74 -15.63 11.77 0.35
N LYS A 75 -16.80 11.18 0.06
CA LYS A 75 -16.84 9.81 -0.50
C LYS A 75 -16.49 9.82 -1.98
N ARG A 76 -15.66 8.86 -2.41
CA ARG A 76 -15.30 8.67 -3.82
C ARG A 76 -15.95 7.42 -4.38
N ASP A 77 -16.28 7.48 -5.67
CA ASP A 77 -16.65 6.31 -6.47
C ASP A 77 -15.38 5.48 -6.78
N ILE A 78 -15.54 4.17 -6.93
CA ILE A 78 -14.47 3.25 -7.33
C ILE A 78 -13.93 3.55 -8.74
N LYS A 79 -14.74 4.19 -9.59
CA LYS A 79 -14.38 4.61 -10.95
C LYS A 79 -13.77 6.00 -11.01
N ALA A 80 -13.63 6.69 -9.89
CA ALA A 80 -13.00 8.01 -9.85
C ALA A 80 -11.51 7.90 -10.23
N LYS A 81 -10.97 8.98 -10.79
CA LYS A 81 -9.53 9.05 -11.07
C LYS A 81 -8.74 9.04 -9.74
N PRO A 82 -7.56 8.41 -9.69
CA PRO A 82 -6.72 8.46 -8.51
C PRO A 82 -6.30 9.91 -8.20
N GLU A 83 -6.42 10.31 -6.94
CA GLU A 83 -5.98 11.63 -6.46
C GLU A 83 -4.46 11.72 -6.31
N PHE A 84 -3.81 10.56 -6.17
CA PHE A 84 -2.36 10.39 -5.99
C PHE A 84 -1.81 9.50 -7.13
N PRO A 85 -1.84 9.98 -8.38
CA PRO A 85 -1.57 9.15 -9.56
C PRO A 85 -0.17 8.51 -9.57
N TYR A 86 0.86 9.18 -9.08
CA TYR A 86 2.22 8.63 -9.01
C TYR A 86 2.31 7.52 -7.96
N ILE A 87 1.85 7.78 -6.73
CA ILE A 87 1.79 6.74 -5.67
C ILE A 87 0.98 5.53 -6.15
N HIS A 88 -0.16 5.77 -6.81
CA HIS A 88 -1.01 4.74 -7.37
C HIS A 88 -0.32 3.95 -8.49
N THR A 89 0.45 4.63 -9.35
CA THR A 89 1.25 3.99 -10.39
C THR A 89 2.33 3.09 -9.79
N CYS A 90 3.06 3.54 -8.76
CA CYS A 90 4.04 2.72 -8.05
C CYS A 90 3.40 1.44 -7.50
N LEU A 91 2.18 1.57 -6.94
CA LEU A 91 1.40 0.46 -6.44
C LEU A 91 1.02 -0.55 -7.53
N TYR A 92 0.51 -0.08 -8.66
CA TYR A 92 0.17 -0.94 -9.80
C TYR A 92 1.39 -1.63 -10.40
N ILE A 93 2.51 -0.92 -10.53
CA ILE A 93 3.75 -1.50 -11.06
C ILE A 93 4.28 -2.59 -10.11
N ALA A 94 4.23 -2.39 -8.80
CA ALA A 94 4.67 -3.40 -7.83
C ALA A 94 3.88 -4.71 -7.98
N VAL A 95 2.56 -4.60 -8.15
CA VAL A 95 1.72 -5.77 -8.38
C VAL A 95 2.01 -6.40 -9.73
N ALA A 96 2.08 -5.62 -10.80
CA ALA A 96 2.35 -6.15 -12.13
C ALA A 96 3.76 -6.78 -12.24
N ALA A 97 4.73 -6.30 -11.47
CA ALA A 97 6.08 -6.88 -11.44
C ALA A 97 6.10 -8.24 -10.74
N SER A 98 5.27 -8.44 -9.71
CA SER A 98 5.14 -9.72 -9.01
C SER A 98 4.20 -10.68 -9.74
N HIS A 99 3.06 -10.18 -10.20
CA HIS A 99 2.00 -10.98 -10.81
C HIS A 99 1.44 -10.30 -12.09
N PRO A 100 2.12 -10.42 -13.25
CA PRO A 100 1.86 -9.60 -14.44
C PRO A 100 0.46 -9.69 -15.05
N ARG A 101 -0.29 -10.76 -14.75
CA ARG A 101 -1.64 -11.00 -15.28
C ARG A 101 -2.75 -10.68 -14.27
N SER A 102 -2.38 -10.17 -13.10
CA SER A 102 -3.33 -9.94 -12.02
C SER A 102 -4.37 -8.90 -12.37
N LYS A 103 -5.63 -9.19 -12.07
CA LYS A 103 -6.70 -8.20 -12.02
C LYS A 103 -6.67 -7.43 -10.70
N VAL A 104 -6.33 -6.16 -10.81
CA VAL A 104 -6.25 -5.21 -9.69
C VAL A 104 -7.38 -4.19 -9.79
N THR A 105 -8.15 -4.06 -8.72
CA THR A 105 -9.18 -3.03 -8.59
C THR A 105 -8.68 -1.93 -7.69
N SER A 106 -8.65 -0.69 -8.18
CA SER A 106 -8.37 0.48 -7.34
C SER A 106 -9.48 0.66 -6.32
N LEU A 107 -9.12 0.93 -5.08
CA LEU A 107 -10.07 1.28 -4.03
C LEU A 107 -10.16 2.81 -3.87
N PRO A 108 -11.32 3.33 -3.44
CA PRO A 108 -11.47 4.75 -3.12
C PRO A 108 -10.50 5.24 -2.04
N LEU A 109 -10.07 6.50 -2.13
CA LEU A 109 -9.11 7.13 -1.20
C LEU A 109 -9.48 7.00 0.29
N ASN A 110 -10.78 7.01 0.59
CA ASN A 110 -11.33 7.00 1.93
C ASN A 110 -11.98 5.67 2.31
N VAL A 111 -11.58 4.57 1.67
CA VAL A 111 -12.01 3.23 2.08
C VAL A 111 -11.56 2.97 3.52
N VAL A 112 -12.46 2.44 4.35
CA VAL A 112 -12.21 2.18 5.77
C VAL A 112 -11.66 0.77 5.94
N PHE A 113 -10.60 0.62 6.73
CA PHE A 113 -9.95 -0.68 7.01
C PHE A 113 -10.89 -1.75 7.60
N ASP A 114 -11.97 -1.32 8.27
CA ASP A 114 -12.94 -2.22 8.93
C ASP A 114 -14.09 -2.66 7.99
N THR A 115 -14.18 -2.08 6.80
CA THR A 115 -15.17 -2.48 5.77
C THR A 115 -14.64 -3.54 4.83
N LEU A 116 -13.45 -4.08 5.13
CA LEU A 116 -12.74 -5.03 4.28
C LEU A 116 -13.15 -6.46 4.63
N GLU A 117 -13.27 -7.31 3.61
CA GLU A 117 -13.68 -8.71 3.77
C GLU A 117 -12.74 -9.45 4.75
N ARG A 118 -13.33 -10.26 5.64
CA ARG A 118 -12.65 -10.83 6.82
C ARG A 118 -11.62 -11.92 6.50
N GLU A 119 -11.53 -12.33 5.23
CA GLU A 119 -10.62 -13.37 4.73
C GLU A 119 -9.36 -12.78 4.08
N LEU A 120 -9.16 -11.46 4.17
CA LEU A 120 -8.08 -10.76 3.48
C LEU A 120 -6.76 -10.72 4.27
N GLY A 121 -5.66 -10.97 3.57
CA GLY A 121 -4.35 -10.44 3.94
C GLY A 121 -4.22 -8.98 3.50
N ILE A 122 -3.83 -8.09 4.42
CA ILE A 122 -3.67 -6.66 4.17
C ILE A 122 -2.20 -6.27 4.28
N ILE A 123 -1.65 -5.67 3.23
CA ILE A 123 -0.34 -5.01 3.24
C ILE A 123 -0.58 -3.52 3.47
N VAL A 124 0.13 -2.93 4.43
CA VAL A 124 0.11 -1.48 4.69
C VAL A 124 1.53 -0.94 4.57
N VAL A 125 1.74 -0.03 3.62
CA VAL A 125 3.02 0.66 3.43
C VAL A 125 2.88 2.13 3.85
N ASP A 126 3.66 2.52 4.84
CA ASP A 126 3.74 3.88 5.35
C ASP A 126 4.90 4.63 4.69
N ILE A 127 4.57 5.68 3.94
CA ILE A 127 5.51 6.56 3.23
C ILE A 127 5.62 7.96 3.85
N THR A 128 5.26 8.11 5.14
CA THR A 128 5.41 9.37 5.89
C THR A 128 6.84 9.91 5.82
N ASP A 129 7.82 9.02 5.94
CA ASP A 129 9.24 9.32 5.79
C ASP A 129 9.79 8.52 4.61
N LEU A 130 10.03 9.20 3.48
CA LEU A 130 10.53 8.56 2.26
C LEU A 130 11.96 7.99 2.42
N SER A 131 12.73 8.49 3.39
CA SER A 131 14.05 7.92 3.69
C SER A 131 13.96 6.58 4.42
N ARG A 132 12.83 6.35 5.12
CA ARG A 132 12.57 5.15 5.89
C ARG A 132 11.09 4.72 5.77
N PRO A 133 10.64 4.31 4.57
CA PRO A 133 9.31 3.74 4.41
C PRO A 133 9.17 2.51 5.30
N ARG A 134 7.96 2.25 5.78
CA ARG A 134 7.67 1.11 6.66
C ARG A 134 6.59 0.26 6.02
N CYS A 135 6.59 -1.03 6.30
CA CYS A 135 5.57 -1.93 5.79
C CYS A 135 5.14 -2.93 6.88
N ALA A 136 3.83 -3.15 6.98
CA ALA A 136 3.22 -4.13 7.87
C ALA A 136 2.30 -5.05 7.06
N PHE A 137 2.21 -6.31 7.49
CA PHE A 137 1.23 -7.28 7.00
C PHE A 137 0.25 -7.62 8.11
N LEU A 138 -1.04 -7.52 7.83
CA LEU A 138 -2.13 -7.80 8.76
C LEU A 138 -2.96 -8.95 8.19
N ARG A 139 -3.25 -9.98 9.00
CA ARG A 139 -4.14 -11.08 8.64
C ARG A 139 -5.24 -11.21 9.69
N TYR A 140 -6.51 -11.17 9.27
CA TYR A 140 -7.62 -11.44 10.17
C TYR A 140 -7.69 -12.95 10.44
N GLY A 141 -7.52 -13.35 11.70
CA GLY A 141 -7.54 -14.76 12.13
C GLY A 141 -6.68 -15.03 13.36
N HIS A 142 -5.58 -14.30 13.53
CA HIS A 142 -4.79 -14.23 14.75
C HIS A 142 -4.02 -12.91 14.69
N MET A 143 -4.37 -11.91 15.52
CA MET A 143 -3.49 -10.78 15.79
C MET A 143 -2.24 -11.29 16.54
N LYS A 144 -1.35 -11.97 15.84
CA LYS A 144 0.07 -11.81 16.11
C LYS A 144 0.44 -10.60 15.26
N MET A 145 0.77 -9.47 15.91
CA MET A 145 1.68 -8.55 15.27
C MET A 145 2.91 -9.42 14.95
N LEU A 146 3.10 -9.76 13.67
CA LEU A 146 4.43 -10.14 13.25
C LEU A 146 5.22 -8.87 13.51
N ASP A 147 6.03 -8.94 14.57
CA ASP A 147 6.93 -7.88 14.99
C ASP A 147 7.55 -7.24 13.75
N THR A 148 7.82 -5.95 13.86
CA THR A 148 8.71 -5.24 12.96
C THR A 148 9.97 -6.08 12.75
N VAL A 149 9.98 -6.93 11.72
CA VAL A 149 11.19 -7.66 11.35
C VAL A 149 12.02 -6.62 10.63
N GLU A 150 12.81 -5.89 11.39
CA GLU A 150 14.02 -5.25 10.91
C GLU A 150 14.90 -6.38 10.36
N PHE A 151 14.76 -6.65 9.06
CA PHE A 151 15.80 -7.37 8.35
C PHE A 151 16.96 -6.39 8.22
N ASP A 152 18.01 -6.63 9.00
CA ASP A 152 19.31 -6.02 8.78
C ASP A 152 19.86 -6.64 7.48
N ILE A 153 19.54 -6.01 6.35
CA ILE A 153 20.08 -6.40 5.05
C ILE A 153 21.49 -5.83 4.98
N SER A 154 22.44 -6.51 5.61
CA SER A 154 23.85 -6.27 5.39
C SER A 154 24.21 -6.69 3.96
N PHE A 155 24.47 -5.72 3.10
CA PHE A 155 25.12 -5.98 1.82
C PHE A 155 26.61 -6.21 2.08
N ASN A 156 27.08 -7.45 1.85
CA ASN A 156 28.52 -7.68 1.69
C ASN A 156 28.92 -7.13 0.30
N PRO A 157 30.04 -6.39 0.21
CA PRO A 157 30.41 -5.56 -0.94
C PRO A 157 30.62 -6.32 -2.24
#